data_AF-A0AAU5X6V5-F1
#
_entry.id   AF-A0AAU5X6V5-F1
#
_cell.length_a   1.000
_cell.length_b   1.000
_cell.length_c   1.000
_cell.angle_alpha   90.00
_cell.angle_beta   90.00
_cell.angle_gamma   90.00
#
_symmetry.space_group_name_H-M   'P 1'
#
loop_
_entity.id
_entity.type
_entity.pdbx_description
1 polymer ?
#
loop_
_entity_poly.entity_id
_entity_poly.type
_entity_poly.pdbx_seq_one_letter_code
_entity_poly.pdbx_strand_id
1 'polypeptide(L)'
;MRLGHLLAAKRSDATVWRLLWLTFWGERAIGYAEAIEIGITEREMVAAVNGGARLSDYIKAREVASHAEILEAQAAAMDVFGYTWLRRWGEAHDEAIRILRNRPPYQTGDAPDQIAADRSLMADKAREAAEPNSNSTIVADIKTMPSYP
;
A
#
# COMPACT_ATOMS: atom_id res chain seq x y z
N MET A 1 27.92 -1.50 -8.14
CA MET A 1 28.41 -2.14 -6.89
C MET A 1 27.55 -3.37 -6.60
N ARG A 2 28.09 -4.60 -6.65
CA ARG A 2 27.29 -5.85 -6.47
C ARG A 2 27.95 -6.97 -5.64
N LEU A 3 29.18 -6.79 -5.14
CA LEU A 3 29.85 -7.84 -4.35
C LEU A 3 29.37 -7.92 -2.89
N GLY A 4 28.95 -6.80 -2.29
CA GLY A 4 28.56 -6.76 -0.87
C GLY A 4 27.34 -7.62 -0.55
N HIS A 5 26.33 -7.60 -1.41
CA HIS A 5 25.10 -8.39 -1.22
C HIS A 5 25.34 -9.91 -1.38
N LEU A 6 26.26 -10.31 -2.26
CA LEU A 6 26.64 -11.73 -2.43
C LEU A 6 27.40 -12.27 -1.23
N LEU A 7 28.28 -11.46 -0.61
CA LEU A 7 29.00 -11.88 0.60
C LEU A 7 28.08 -11.99 1.82
N ALA A 8 27.09 -11.11 1.95
CA ALA A 8 26.09 -11.18 3.02
C ALA A 8 25.18 -12.42 2.88
N ALA A 9 24.80 -12.78 1.65
CA ALA A 9 24.00 -13.99 1.38
C ALA A 9 24.78 -15.29 1.68
N LYS A 10 26.08 -15.35 1.36
CA LYS A 10 26.91 -16.54 1.65
C LYS A 10 27.11 -16.76 3.16
N ARG A 11 27.12 -15.69 3.96
CA ARG A 11 27.19 -15.77 5.43
C ARG A 11 25.90 -16.30 6.08
N SER A 12 24.79 -16.34 5.36
CA SER A 12 23.46 -16.76 5.85
C SER A 12 23.04 -18.14 5.31
N ASP A 13 24.02 -18.97 4.93
CA ASP A 13 23.83 -20.34 4.42
C ASP A 13 22.87 -20.41 3.22
N ALA A 14 22.92 -19.37 2.37
CA ALA A 14 22.07 -19.30 1.20
C ALA A 14 22.45 -20.38 0.19
N THR A 15 21.51 -21.29 -0.09
CA THR A 15 21.68 -22.36 -1.09
C THR A 15 22.03 -21.80 -2.47
N VAL A 16 22.69 -22.60 -3.31
CA VAL A 16 23.01 -22.22 -4.70
C VAL A 16 21.77 -21.77 -5.48
N TRP A 17 20.62 -22.38 -5.20
CA TRP A 17 19.31 -21.95 -5.71
C TRP A 17 19.00 -20.51 -5.30
N ARG A 18 19.23 -20.12 -4.04
CA ARG A 18 19.01 -18.78 -3.52
C ARG A 18 19.88 -17.71 -4.20
N LEU A 19 21.12 -18.06 -4.57
CA LEU A 19 21.99 -17.19 -5.35
C LEU A 19 21.52 -17.04 -6.82
N LEU A 20 21.08 -18.14 -7.43
CA LEU A 20 20.46 -18.13 -8.75
C LEU A 20 19.15 -17.33 -8.78
N TRP A 21 18.37 -17.38 -7.70
CA TRP A 21 17.15 -16.62 -7.54
C TRP A 21 17.42 -15.10 -7.53
N LEU A 22 18.39 -14.66 -6.71
CA LEU A 22 18.80 -13.26 -6.64
C LEU A 22 19.36 -12.73 -7.97
N THR A 23 20.11 -13.55 -8.71
CA THR A 23 20.66 -13.14 -10.01
C THR A 23 19.62 -13.12 -11.12
N PHE A 24 18.66 -14.05 -11.11
CA PHE A 24 17.59 -14.13 -12.11
C PHE A 24 16.52 -13.03 -11.91
N TRP A 25 16.15 -12.72 -10.66
CA TRP A 25 15.11 -11.73 -10.36
C TRP A 25 15.63 -10.32 -10.10
N GLY A 26 16.96 -10.14 -9.99
CA GLY A 26 17.61 -8.82 -9.96
C GLY A 26 17.07 -7.90 -8.86
N GLU A 27 16.71 -6.66 -9.23
CA GLU A 27 16.19 -5.66 -8.28
C GLU A 27 14.87 -6.08 -7.61
N ARG A 28 14.09 -6.99 -8.23
CA ARG A 28 12.83 -7.47 -7.63
C ARG A 28 13.06 -8.32 -6.38
N ALA A 29 14.27 -8.85 -6.18
CA ALA A 29 14.63 -9.64 -5.01
C ALA A 29 15.33 -8.82 -3.90
N ILE A 30 15.44 -7.50 -4.08
CA ILE A 30 15.87 -6.59 -3.01
C ILE A 30 14.83 -6.66 -1.89
N GLY A 31 15.29 -7.01 -0.68
CA GLY A 31 14.43 -7.25 0.49
C GLY A 31 14.35 -8.71 0.94
N TYR A 32 14.98 -9.67 0.24
CA TYR A 32 14.89 -11.09 0.65
C TYR A 32 15.35 -11.36 2.09
N ALA A 33 16.50 -10.79 2.48
CA ALA A 33 17.03 -10.97 3.84
C ALA A 33 16.07 -10.41 4.89
N GLU A 34 15.48 -9.23 4.60
CA GLU A 34 14.47 -8.58 5.44
C GLU A 34 13.20 -9.42 5.54
N ALA A 35 12.70 -9.99 4.42
CA ALA A 35 11.55 -10.88 4.41
C ALA A 35 11.74 -12.13 5.31
N ILE A 36 12.93 -12.73 5.28
CA ILE A 36 13.27 -13.85 6.17
C ILE A 36 13.29 -13.41 7.64
N GLU A 37 13.86 -12.25 7.92
CA GLU A 37 13.95 -11.70 9.28
C GLU A 37 12.55 -11.46 9.88
N ILE A 38 11.59 -10.99 9.08
CA ILE A 38 10.20 -10.81 9.52
C ILE A 38 9.35 -12.10 9.45
N GLY A 39 9.97 -13.24 9.13
CA GLY A 39 9.31 -14.55 9.15
C GLY A 39 8.41 -14.84 7.94
N ILE A 40 8.56 -14.12 6.82
CA ILE A 40 7.87 -14.46 5.57
C ILE A 40 8.50 -15.73 5.00
N THR A 41 7.66 -16.71 4.68
CA THR A 41 8.14 -17.98 4.12
C THR A 41 8.62 -17.80 2.69
N GLU A 42 9.60 -18.62 2.27
CA GLU A 42 10.08 -18.60 0.89
C GLU A 42 8.95 -18.83 -0.12
N ARG A 43 7.99 -19.71 0.20
CA ARG A 43 6.83 -19.97 -0.64
C ARG A 43 5.99 -18.72 -0.90
N GLU A 44 5.74 -17.91 0.13
CA GLU A 44 5.01 -16.64 -0.01
C GLU A 44 5.78 -15.63 -0.85
N MET A 45 7.09 -15.51 -0.62
CA MET A 45 7.96 -14.65 -1.42
C MET A 45 7.92 -15.03 -2.90
N VAL A 46 8.06 -16.33 -3.20
CA VAL A 46 7.98 -16.84 -4.57
C VAL A 46 6.63 -16.53 -5.21
N ALA A 47 5.53 -16.72 -4.48
CA ALA A 47 4.19 -16.42 -4.98
C ALA A 47 4.02 -14.93 -5.31
N ALA A 48 4.50 -14.04 -4.44
CA ALA A 48 4.45 -12.59 -4.65
C ALA A 48 5.28 -12.16 -5.88
N VAL A 49 6.51 -12.66 -6.00
CA VAL A 49 7.41 -12.34 -7.13
C VAL A 49 6.85 -12.87 -8.45
N ASN A 50 6.30 -14.09 -8.46
CA ASN A 50 5.64 -14.66 -9.65
C ASN A 50 4.38 -13.87 -10.03
N GLY A 51 3.68 -13.31 -9.05
CA GLY A 51 2.58 -12.36 -9.27
C GLY A 51 3.03 -10.99 -9.78
N GLY A 52 4.34 -10.77 -9.96
CA GLY A 52 4.93 -9.54 -10.48
C GLY A 52 5.25 -8.49 -9.42
N ALA A 53 4.96 -8.76 -8.14
CA ALA A 53 5.24 -7.84 -7.05
C ALA A 53 6.75 -7.71 -6.81
N ARG A 54 7.19 -6.52 -6.41
CA ARG A 54 8.55 -6.32 -5.88
C ARG A 54 8.56 -6.76 -4.42
N LEU A 55 9.61 -7.49 -4.01
CA LEU A 55 9.66 -8.04 -2.66
C LEU A 55 9.64 -6.95 -1.58
N SER A 56 10.32 -5.83 -1.82
CA SER A 56 10.32 -4.65 -0.94
C SER A 56 8.93 -4.09 -0.70
N ASP A 57 8.07 -4.08 -1.73
CA ASP A 57 6.70 -3.55 -1.61
C ASP A 57 5.82 -4.57 -0.90
N TYR A 58 6.01 -5.85 -1.20
CA TYR A 58 5.34 -6.96 -0.53
C TYR A 58 5.64 -7.01 0.98
N ILE A 59 6.91 -6.84 1.37
CA ILE A 59 7.33 -6.79 2.79
C ILE A 59 6.59 -5.68 3.54
N LYS A 60 6.56 -4.46 2.99
CA LYS A 60 5.83 -3.34 3.57
C LYS A 60 4.32 -3.61 3.62
N ALA A 61 3.78 -4.27 2.61
CA ALA A 61 2.38 -4.65 2.58
C ALA A 61 2.03 -5.62 3.71
N ARG A 62 2.94 -6.55 4.05
CA ARG A 62 2.73 -7.53 5.13
C ARG A 62 2.65 -6.92 6.53
N GLU A 63 3.13 -5.69 6.71
CA GLU A 63 2.95 -4.95 7.97
C GLU A 63 1.50 -4.51 8.20
N VAL A 64 0.69 -4.39 7.13
CA VAL A 64 -0.67 -3.80 7.19
C VAL A 64 -1.78 -4.70 6.64
N ALA A 65 -1.42 -5.78 5.95
CA ALA A 65 -2.36 -6.70 5.33
C ALA A 65 -1.83 -8.14 5.36
N SER A 66 -2.76 -9.10 5.32
CA SER A 66 -2.47 -10.52 5.19
C SER A 66 -1.90 -10.87 3.81
N HIS A 67 -1.20 -12.00 3.70
CA HIS A 67 -0.70 -12.50 2.42
C HIS A 67 -1.81 -12.63 1.37
N ALA A 68 -2.98 -13.16 1.75
CA ALA A 68 -4.11 -13.36 0.85
C ALA A 68 -4.64 -12.03 0.28
N GLU A 69 -4.86 -11.04 1.14
CA GLU A 69 -5.31 -9.71 0.71
C GLU A 69 -4.32 -9.04 -0.25
N ILE A 70 -3.01 -9.20 -0.01
CA ILE A 70 -1.99 -8.60 -0.88
C ILE A 70 -2.00 -9.26 -2.25
N LEU A 71 -2.15 -10.59 -2.32
CA LEU A 71 -2.25 -11.30 -3.59
C LEU A 71 -3.53 -10.93 -4.35
N GLU A 72 -4.64 -10.77 -3.65
CA GLU A 72 -5.89 -10.32 -4.24
C GLU A 72 -5.76 -8.90 -4.82
N ALA A 73 -5.18 -7.97 -4.06
CA ALA A 73 -4.91 -6.61 -4.53
C ALA A 73 -3.97 -6.61 -5.75
N GLN A 74 -2.94 -7.46 -5.73
CA GLN A 74 -2.02 -7.62 -6.87
C GLN A 74 -2.75 -8.16 -8.11
N ALA A 75 -3.60 -9.17 -7.96
CA ALA A 75 -4.38 -9.71 -9.07
C ALA A 75 -5.42 -8.70 -9.60
N ALA A 76 -5.97 -7.87 -8.72
CA ALA A 76 -7.03 -6.93 -9.04
C ALA A 76 -6.55 -5.63 -9.67
N ALA A 77 -5.40 -5.11 -9.26
CA ALA A 77 -4.91 -3.78 -9.63
C ALA A 77 -3.43 -3.73 -10.04
N MET A 78 -2.68 -4.83 -9.87
CA MET A 78 -1.24 -4.94 -10.19
C MET A 78 -0.32 -3.92 -9.49
N ASP A 79 -0.79 -3.27 -8.43
CA ASP A 79 -0.03 -2.26 -7.67
C ASP A 79 -0.08 -2.52 -6.15
N VAL A 80 0.81 -3.40 -5.68
CA VAL A 80 0.99 -3.66 -4.23
C VAL A 80 1.44 -2.40 -3.47
N PHE A 81 2.22 -1.53 -4.10
CA PHE A 81 2.74 -0.33 -3.44
C PHE A 81 1.62 0.65 -3.13
N GLY A 82 0.79 0.97 -4.13
CA GLY A 82 -0.41 1.79 -3.95
C GLY A 82 -1.37 1.18 -2.92
N TYR A 83 -1.56 -0.13 -2.96
CA TYR A 83 -2.40 -0.84 -1.98
C TYR A 83 -1.89 -0.69 -0.55
N THR A 84 -0.59 -0.86 -0.34
CA THR A 84 0.06 -0.71 0.97
C THR A 84 -0.14 0.70 1.53
N TRP A 85 -0.04 1.72 0.68
CA TRP A 85 -0.27 3.10 1.06
C TRP A 85 -1.70 3.36 1.53
N LEU A 86 -2.69 2.88 0.79
CA LEU A 86 -4.10 3.03 1.15
C LEU A 86 -4.40 2.33 2.48
N ARG A 87 -3.89 1.10 2.67
CA ARG A 87 -4.02 0.36 3.93
C ARG A 87 -3.38 1.09 5.11
N ARG A 88 -2.20 1.70 4.92
CA ARG A 88 -1.55 2.52 5.95
C ARG A 88 -2.34 3.77 6.34
N TRP A 89 -3.15 4.31 5.43
CA TRP A 89 -4.06 5.42 5.72
C TRP A 89 -5.39 5.00 6.34
N GLY A 90 -5.59 3.70 6.56
CA GLY A 90 -6.78 3.17 7.22
C GLY A 90 -7.90 2.78 6.26
N GLU A 91 -7.66 2.83 4.95
CA GLU A 91 -8.66 2.37 3.98
C GLU A 91 -8.95 0.88 4.12
N ALA A 92 -10.22 0.50 4.01
CA ALA A 92 -10.62 -0.89 4.01
C ALA A 92 -10.08 -1.61 2.77
N HIS A 93 -9.89 -2.92 2.85
CA HIS A 93 -9.34 -3.74 1.76
C HIS A 93 -10.08 -3.52 0.42
N ASP A 94 -11.40 -3.67 0.42
CA ASP A 94 -12.24 -3.53 -0.78
C ASP A 94 -12.18 -2.12 -1.36
N GLU A 95 -12.17 -1.12 -0.50
CA GLU A 95 -12.09 0.29 -0.89
C GLU A 95 -10.74 0.60 -1.53
N ALA A 96 -9.65 0.08 -0.95
CA ALA A 96 -8.31 0.23 -1.49
C ALA A 96 -8.20 -0.39 -2.90
N ILE A 97 -8.75 -1.60 -3.11
CA ILE A 97 -8.81 -2.23 -4.43
C ILE A 97 -9.64 -1.40 -5.40
N ARG A 98 -10.80 -0.89 -4.97
CA ARG A 98 -11.68 -0.06 -5.80
C ARG A 98 -10.97 1.21 -6.28
N ILE A 99 -10.31 1.92 -5.36
CA ILE A 99 -9.54 3.13 -5.67
C ILE A 99 -8.45 2.82 -6.70
N LEU A 100 -7.68 1.74 -6.52
CA LEU A 100 -6.60 1.38 -7.44
C LEU A 100 -7.11 0.94 -8.82
N ARG A 101 -8.21 0.19 -8.90
CA ARG A 101 -8.83 -0.18 -10.18
C ARG A 101 -9.32 1.01 -10.98
N ASN A 102 -9.83 2.03 -10.28
CA ASN A 102 -10.32 3.26 -10.89
C ASN A 102 -9.22 4.30 -11.09
N ARG A 103 -8.01 4.05 -10.58
CA ARG A 103 -6.87 4.93 -10.81
C ARG A 103 -6.50 4.86 -12.29
N PRO A 104 -6.37 5.99 -12.99
CA PRO A 104 -5.81 5.96 -14.33
C PRO A 104 -4.42 5.31 -14.25
N PRO A 105 -4.05 4.44 -15.20
CA PRO A 105 -2.71 3.87 -15.21
C PRO A 105 -1.72 5.02 -15.18
N TYR A 106 -0.80 5.02 -14.21
CA TYR A 106 0.29 5.99 -14.17
C TYR A 106 0.93 6.04 -15.55
N GLN A 107 0.83 7.17 -16.24
CA GLN A 107 1.62 7.36 -17.44
C GLN A 107 3.05 7.46 -16.95
N THR A 108 3.88 6.51 -17.34
CA THR A 108 5.31 6.47 -17.04
C THR A 108 5.95 7.74 -17.64
N GLY A 109 5.91 8.84 -16.89
CA GLY A 109 6.19 10.19 -17.37
C GLY A 109 5.60 11.31 -16.51
N ASP A 110 4.59 11.05 -15.68
CA ASP A 110 4.02 12.07 -14.79
C ASP A 110 5.02 12.46 -13.71
N ALA A 111 5.34 13.76 -13.67
CA ALA A 111 6.34 14.34 -12.79
C ALA A 111 5.96 14.15 -11.31
N PRO A 112 6.94 14.10 -10.38
CA PRO A 112 6.69 14.04 -8.93
C PRO A 112 5.72 15.11 -8.39
N ASP A 113 5.50 16.17 -9.14
CA ASP A 113 4.55 17.25 -8.86
C ASP A 113 3.08 16.77 -8.88
N GLN A 114 2.74 15.75 -9.68
CA GLN A 114 1.39 15.16 -9.68
C GLN A 114 1.08 14.44 -8.36
N ILE A 115 2.08 13.79 -7.75
CA ILE A 115 1.93 13.10 -6.47
C ILE A 115 1.70 14.12 -5.34
N ALA A 116 2.34 15.29 -5.43
CA ALA A 116 2.11 16.41 -4.51
C ALA A 116 0.71 17.02 -4.69
N ALA A 117 0.23 17.15 -5.93
CA ALA A 117 -1.11 17.64 -6.24
C ALA A 117 -2.20 16.67 -5.76
N ASP A 118 -2.05 15.36 -6.00
CA ASP A 118 -2.94 14.33 -5.48
C ASP A 118 -2.94 14.31 -3.94
N ARG A 119 -1.78 14.54 -3.31
CA ARG A 119 -1.66 14.70 -1.86
C ARG A 119 -2.45 15.89 -1.33
N SER A 120 -2.37 17.03 -2.00
CA SER A 120 -3.10 18.24 -1.61
C SER A 120 -4.60 18.04 -1.75
N LEU A 121 -5.03 17.47 -2.89
CA LEU A 121 -6.45 17.20 -3.16
C LEU A 121 -7.06 16.22 -2.15
N MET A 122 -6.30 15.20 -1.74
CA MET A 122 -6.76 14.22 -0.73
C MET A 122 -6.75 14.79 0.69
N ALA A 123 -5.79 15.67 1.03
CA ALA A 123 -5.77 16.36 2.31
C ALA A 123 -6.97 17.32 2.47
N ASP A 124 -7.36 18.00 1.40
CA ASP A 124 -8.52 18.88 1.39
C ASP A 124 -9.82 18.10 1.58
N LYS A 125 -9.97 16.94 0.91
CA LYS A 125 -11.11 16.03 1.13
C LYS A 125 -11.18 15.50 2.56
N ALA A 126 -10.04 15.16 3.17
CA ALA A 126 -10.01 14.71 4.56
C ALA A 126 -10.43 15.82 5.53
N ARG A 127 -10.09 17.08 5.21
CA ARG A 127 -10.53 18.25 5.98
C ARG A 127 -12.02 18.50 5.84
N GLU A 128 -12.55 18.40 4.63
CA GLU A 128 -13.99 18.53 4.35
C GLU A 128 -14.81 17.44 5.07
N ALA A 129 -14.31 16.20 5.10
CA ALA A 129 -14.95 15.10 5.84
C ALA A 129 -14.90 15.28 7.37
N ALA A 130 -13.92 16.02 7.88
CA ALA A 130 -13.75 16.30 9.31
C ALA A 130 -14.53 17.53 9.79
N GLU A 131 -15.08 18.35 8.89
CA GLU A 131 -15.93 19.47 9.27
C GLU A 131 -17.34 18.97 9.61
N PRO A 132 -17.78 19.09 10.89
CA PRO A 132 -19.14 18.71 11.24
C PRO A 132 -20.11 19.64 10.49
N ASN A 133 -21.01 19.04 9.71
CA ASN A 133 -22.03 19.72 8.92
C ASN A 133 -22.75 20.79 9.76
N SER A 134 -22.32 22.04 9.60
CA SER A 134 -22.79 23.19 10.38
C SER A 134 -24.26 23.55 10.09
N ASN A 135 -24.88 22.93 9.08
CA ASN A 135 -26.31 23.08 8.82
C ASN A 135 -27.22 22.28 9.77
N SER A 136 -26.68 21.45 10.67
CA SER A 136 -27.49 20.69 11.63
C SER A 136 -27.94 21.51 12.86
N THR A 137 -27.38 22.70 13.11
CA THR A 137 -27.59 23.40 14.40
C THR A 137 -28.68 24.47 14.37
N ILE A 138 -29.20 24.85 13.19
CA ILE A 138 -30.15 25.99 13.08
C ILE A 138 -31.63 25.58 13.31
N VAL A 139 -31.97 24.30 13.41
CA VAL A 139 -33.40 23.88 13.49
C VAL A 139 -33.93 23.72 14.94
N ALA A 140 -33.10 23.90 15.97
CA ALA A 140 -33.52 23.63 17.35
C ALA A 140 -34.24 24.78 18.08
N ASP A 141 -34.33 26.00 17.53
CA ASP A 141 -34.64 27.20 18.32
C ASP A 141 -35.97 27.93 18.00
N ILE A 142 -36.96 27.27 17.37
CA ILE A 142 -38.27 27.88 17.05
C ILE A 142 -39.45 27.20 17.75
N LYS A 143 -39.31 26.80 19.02
CA LYS A 143 -40.46 26.19 19.72
C LYS A 143 -40.58 26.54 21.21
N THR A 144 -40.62 27.84 21.50
CA THR A 144 -41.17 28.35 22.77
C THR A 144 -41.73 29.76 22.57
N MET A 145 -42.96 29.86 22.05
CA MET A 145 -43.77 31.06 22.25
C MET A 145 -44.73 30.82 23.42
N PRO A 146 -44.73 31.67 24.45
CA PRO A 146 -45.70 31.58 25.53
C PRO A 146 -47.09 32.01 25.03
N SER A 147 -48.08 31.16 25.29
CA SER A 147 -49.49 31.46 25.08
C SER A 147 -49.90 32.53 26.09
N TYR A 148 -50.28 33.71 25.62
CA TYR A 148 -50.84 34.76 26.47
C TYR A 148 -52.31 34.42 26.84
N PRO A 149 -52.72 34.63 28.11
CA PRO A 149 -54.08 34.45 28.58
C PRO A 149 -55.03 35.57 28.14
#